data_AF-A0A960DAT7-F1
#
_entry.id   AF-A0A960DAT7-F1
#
_cell.length_a   1.000
_cell.length_b   1.000
_cell.length_c   1.000
_cell.angle_alpha   90.00
_cell.angle_beta   90.00
_cell.angle_gamma   90.00
#
_symmetry.space_group_name_H-M   'P 1'
#
loop_
_entity.id
_entity.type
_entity.pdbx_description
1 polymer ?
#
loop_
_entity_poly.entity_id
_entity_poly.type
_entity_poly.pdbx_seq_one_letter_code
_entity_poly.pdbx_strand_id
1 'polypeptide(L)' 'MTERPASGMRLYDTLSGGVRDFAPLRPGHVSIYLCGATVQGLPHIGHVRSGVAFDVLRRWLTAKGYDVAFIRNVT' A
#
# COMPACT_ATOMS: atom_id res chain seq x y z
N MET A 1 -19.69 18.28 -9.40
CA MET A 1 -18.80 17.29 -8.77
C MET A 1 -18.36 16.32 -9.85
N THR A 2 -17.25 16.62 -10.52
CA THR A 2 -16.71 15.76 -11.57
C THR A 2 -16.00 14.58 -10.93
N GLU A 3 -16.51 13.36 -11.15
CA GLU A 3 -15.77 12.13 -10.95
C GLU A 3 -14.46 12.24 -11.74
N ARG A 4 -13.33 12.35 -11.05
CA ARG A 4 -12.04 12.06 -11.68
C ARG A 4 -11.97 10.54 -11.78
N PRO A 5 -11.92 9.95 -13.00
CA PRO A 5 -11.58 8.54 -13.11
C PRO A 5 -10.22 8.34 -12.44
N ALA A 6 -10.07 7.27 -11.65
CA ALA A 6 -8.81 6.89 -11.03
C ALA A 6 -7.75 6.71 -12.12
N SER A 7 -6.97 7.76 -12.41
CA SER A 7 -6.05 7.74 -13.54
C SER A 7 -4.82 6.91 -13.20
N GLY A 8 -4.74 5.72 -13.79
CA GLY A 8 -3.49 5.12 -14.28
C GLY A 8 -2.58 4.40 -13.28
N MET A 9 -3.03 4.10 -12.06
CA MET A 9 -2.22 3.28 -11.17
C MET A 9 -2.40 1.81 -11.51
N ARG A 10 -1.29 1.13 -11.82
CA ARG A 10 -1.25 -0.32 -11.97
C ARG A 10 -0.31 -0.92 -10.94
N LEU A 11 -0.74 -2.00 -10.31
CA LEU A 11 0.04 -2.71 -9.30
C LEU A 11 0.25 -4.15 -9.76
N TYR A 12 1.36 -4.75 -9.36
CA TYR A 12 1.56 -6.18 -9.54
C TYR A 12 0.71 -6.93 -8.51
N ASP A 13 -0.25 -7.70 -9.00
CA ASP A 13 -1.10 -8.58 -8.22
C ASP A 13 -0.49 -9.98 -8.21
N THR A 14 0.03 -10.38 -7.05
CA THR A 14 0.65 -11.70 -6.86
C THR A 14 -0.35 -12.84 -7.07
N LEU A 15 -1.65 -12.65 -6.77
CA LEU A 15 -2.66 -13.69 -6.97
C LEU A 15 -2.88 -14.00 -8.45
N SER A 16 -2.88 -12.97 -9.29
CA SER A 16 -3.01 -13.13 -10.75
C SER A 16 -1.67 -13.35 -11.46
N GLY A 17 -0.54 -13.16 -10.77
CA GLY A 17 0.80 -13.22 -11.34
C GLY A 17 1.11 -12.10 -12.34
N GLY A 18 0.43 -10.96 -12.27
CA GLY A 18 0.48 -9.94 -13.33
C GLY A 18 0.17 -8.52 -12.87
N VAL A 19 0.49 -7.54 -13.72
CA VAL A 19 0.17 -6.13 -13.47
C VAL A 19 -1.28 -5.87 -13.83
N ARG A 20 -2.04 -5.28 -12.89
CA ARG A 20 -3.48 -4.99 -13.03
C ARG A 20 -3.78 -3.55 -12.66
N ASP A 21 -4.87 -3.02 -13.20
CA ASP A 21 -5.38 -1.72 -12.79
C ASP A 21 -5.80 -1.75 -11.33
N PHE A 22 -5.35 -0.77 -10.57
CA PHE A 22 -5.75 -0.57 -9.19
C PHE A 22 -7.04 0.24 -9.15
N ALA A 23 -8.09 -0.36 -8.60
CA ALA A 23 -9.34 0.30 -8.26
C ALA A 23 -9.59 0.11 -6.75
N PRO A 24 -9.81 1.21 -5.99
CA PRO A 24 -10.10 1.09 -4.57
C PRO A 24 -11.48 0.44 -4.37
N LEU A 25 -11.62 -0.36 -3.30
CA LEU A 25 -12.91 -0.96 -2.93
C LEU A 25 -13.96 0.09 -2.58
N ARG A 26 -13.53 1.20 -1.95
CA ARG A 26 -14.38 2.35 -1.62
C ARG A 26 -13.85 3.57 -2.38
N PRO A 27 -14.67 4.29 -3.17
CA PRO A 27 -14.20 5.46 -3.90
C PRO A 27 -13.52 6.48 -2.98
N GLY A 28 -12.33 6.94 -3.37
CA GLY A 28 -11.54 7.91 -2.60
C GLY A 28 -10.82 7.36 -1.36
N HIS A 29 -11.03 6.10 -0.97
CA HIS A 29 -10.42 5.51 0.21
C HIS A 29 -9.66 4.22 -0.09
N VAL A 30 -8.42 4.12 0.41
CA VAL A 30 -7.54 2.97 0.22
C VAL A 30 -7.13 2.40 1.57
N SER A 31 -7.32 1.09 1.75
CA SER A 31 -6.82 0.35 2.92
C SER A 31 -5.63 -0.51 2.53
N ILE A 32 -4.55 -0.42 3.31
CA ILE A 32 -3.34 -1.23 3.16
C ILE A 32 -3.09 -1.95 4.48
N TYR A 33 -2.96 -3.27 4.41
CA TYR A 33 -2.43 -4.08 5.51
C TYR A 33 -1.02 -4.54 5.16
N LEU A 34 -0.08 -4.35 6.08
CA LEU A 34 1.29 -4.83 5.98
C LEU A 34 1.60 -5.73 7.18
N CYS A 35 2.14 -6.93 6.92
CA CYS A 35 2.68 -7.76 7.98
C CYS A 35 3.81 -7.04 8.71
N GLY A 36 3.72 -7.01 10.03
CA GLY A 36 4.67 -6.36 10.92
C GLY A 36 5.88 -7.18 11.32
N ALA A 37 6.66 -6.62 12.23
CA ALA A 37 7.82 -7.30 12.79
C ALA A 37 7.37 -8.33 13.85
N THR A 38 8.04 -9.49 13.86
CA THR A 38 8.10 -10.35 15.03
C THR A 38 9.19 -9.81 15.96
N VAL A 39 8.84 -9.43 17.19
CA VAL A 39 9.75 -8.70 18.11
C VAL A 39 10.74 -9.60 18.86
N GLN A 40 11.38 -10.52 18.13
CA GLN A 40 12.34 -11.49 18.69
C GLN A 40 13.78 -10.96 18.77
N GLY A 41 14.07 -9.80 18.15
CA GLY A 41 15.41 -9.23 18.12
C GLY A 41 15.49 -7.94 17.33
N LEU A 42 16.73 -7.45 17.12
CA LEU A 42 16.98 -6.22 16.37
C LEU A 42 16.65 -6.40 14.88
N PRO A 43 16.01 -5.42 14.23
CA PRO A 43 15.69 -5.51 12.81
C PRO A 43 16.95 -5.37 11.94
N HIS A 44 17.12 -6.29 10.99
CA HIS A 44 18.10 -6.13 9.90
C HIS A 44 17.52 -5.32 8.70
N ILE A 45 18.39 -4.95 7.75
CA ILE A 45 18.07 -4.12 6.59
C ILE A 45 16.91 -4.64 5.72
N GLY A 46 16.71 -5.97 5.71
CA GLY A 46 15.59 -6.61 5.00
C GLY A 46 14.22 -6.17 5.55
N HIS A 47 14.08 -6.03 6.86
CA HIS A 47 12.87 -5.49 7.48
C HIS A 47 12.63 -4.03 7.06
N VAL A 48 13.70 -3.24 7.02
CA VAL A 48 13.64 -1.82 6.64
C VAL A 48 13.24 -1.67 5.17
N ARG A 49 13.78 -2.49 4.26
CA ARG A 49 13.44 -2.46 2.83
C ARG A 49 11.93 -2.62 2.60
N SER A 50 11.29 -3.59 3.27
CA SER A 50 9.83 -3.76 3.19
C SER A 50 9.12 -2.51 3.73
N GLY A 51 9.52 -2.03 4.91
CA GLY A 51 8.94 -0.82 5.50
C GLY A 51 9.01 0.41 4.58
N VAL A 52 10.15 0.62 3.92
CA VAL A 52 10.35 1.73 2.98
C VAL A 52 9.48 1.57 1.73
N ALA A 53 9.41 0.37 1.14
CA ALA A 53 8.63 0.14 -0.07
C ALA A 53 7.14 0.46 0.13
N PHE A 54 6.57 0.03 1.26
CA PHE A 54 5.17 0.31 1.58
C PHE A 54 4.93 1.74 2.08
N ASP A 55 5.92 2.39 2.71
CA ASP A 55 5.82 3.83 3.01
C ASP A 55 5.79 4.66 1.72
N VAL A 56 6.60 4.32 0.71
CA VAL A 56 6.54 4.96 -0.62
C VAL A 56 5.16 4.78 -1.24
N LEU A 57 4.59 3.57 -1.22
CA LEU A 57 3.24 3.32 -1.75
C LEU A 57 2.18 4.17 -1.02
N ARG A 58 2.19 4.17 0.32
CA ARG A 58 1.27 4.94 1.15
C ARG A 58 1.37 6.44 0.84
N ARG A 59 2.59 6.98 0.79
CA ARG A 59 2.84 8.40 0.46
C ARG A 59 2.38 8.74 -0.95
N TRP A 60 2.63 7.86 -1.91
CA TRP A 60 2.20 8.06 -3.29
C TRP A 60 0.67 8.11 -3.41
N LEU A 61 -0.04 7.18 -2.77
CA LEU A 61 -1.51 7.17 -2.72
C LEU A 61 -2.08 8.42 -2.03
N THR A 62 -1.47 8.83 -0.91
CA THR A 62 -1.85 10.07 -0.21
C THR A 62 -1.64 11.29 -1.10
N ALA A 63 -0.50 11.38 -1.80
CA ALA A 63 -0.21 12.47 -2.73
C ALA A 63 -1.14 12.50 -3.96
N LYS A 64 -1.77 11.36 -4.29
CA LYS A 64 -2.82 11.26 -5.32
C LYS A 64 -4.22 11.62 -4.81
N GLY A 65 -4.34 12.02 -3.54
CA GLY A 65 -5.59 12.51 -2.94
C GLY A 65 -6.49 11.41 -2.36
N TYR A 66 -5.97 10.20 -2.18
CA TYR A 66 -6.71 9.15 -1.45
C TYR A 66 -6.64 9.39 0.05
N ASP A 67 -7.74 9.11 0.74
CA ASP A 67 -7.74 8.84 2.17
C ASP A 67 -7.17 7.43 2.40
N VAL A 68 -6.03 7.31 3.07
CA VAL A 68 -5.30 6.05 3.19
C VAL A 68 -5.30 5.54 4.63
N ALA A 69 -5.98 4.42 4.86
CA ALA A 69 -5.82 3.63 6.06
C ALA A 69 -4.63 2.68 5.90
N PHE A 70 -3.56 2.88 6.69
CA PHE A 70 -2.38 2.02 6.68
C PHE A 70 -2.24 1.30 8.02
N ILE A 71 -2.40 -0.03 8.00
CA ILE A 71 -2.35 -0.88 9.19
C ILE A 71 -1.14 -1.80 9.10
N ARG A 72 -0.34 -1.83 10.16
CA ARG A 72 0.77 -2.77 10.33
C ARG A 72 0.69 -3.37 11.72
N ASN A 73 0.67 -4.71 11.80
CA ASN A 73 0.62 -5.38 13.09
C ASN A 73 1.99 -5.37 13.79
N VAL A 74 2.03 -5.91 15.01
CA VAL A 74 3.25 -6.36 15.68
C VAL A 74 2.97 -7.79 16.13
N THR A 75 3.92 -8.68 15.93
CA THR A 75 3.82 -10.09 16.33
C THR A 75 4.71 -10.34 17.53
#